data_AF-A0A377E1A8-F1
#
_entry.id   AF-A0A377E1A8-F1
#
_cell.length_a   1.000
_cell.length_b   1.000
_cell.length_c   1.000
_cell.angle_alpha   90.00
_cell.angle_beta   90.00
_cell.angle_gamma   90.00
#
_symmetry.space_group_name_H-M   'P 1'
#
loop_
_entity.id
_entity.type
_entity.pdbx_description
1 polymer ?
#
loop_
_entity_poly.entity_id
_entity_poly.type
_entity_poly.pdbx_seq_one_letter_code
_entity_poly.pdbx_strand_id
1 'polypeptide(L)'
;MTDLSHSREKDKINPVVFYTSAGLILLFSLTTILFRDFSALWIGRTLDWVSKTFGWYYLLAATLYIVFVVCIACSRFGSVKLGPEQSKPEFSLLSWAAMLFAAGIGIDLMFFSVAEPVTQYMQPPEGAGQTIEAARQAMVWTLFHYGLTGWSMYALMGMALGYFSYRYNLPLTIRSALYPIFGKRINGPIGHSVDIAAVIGTIFGIATTLGIGVVQLNYGLSVLFDIPDSMAAKAALIACR
;
A
#
# COMPACT_ATOMS: atom_id res chain seq x y z
N MET A 1 -13.00 -25.38 -37.51
CA MET A 1 -14.09 -24.43 -37.17
C MET A 1 -14.21 -24.51 -35.65
N THR A 2 -13.45 -23.74 -34.87
CA THR A 2 -13.35 -22.28 -34.84
C THR A 2 -11.93 -21.83 -34.47
N ASP A 3 -11.37 -20.95 -35.30
CA ASP A 3 -10.26 -20.06 -34.93
C ASP A 3 -10.67 -19.25 -33.69
N LEU A 4 -10.13 -19.60 -32.53
CA LEU A 4 -10.03 -18.66 -31.41
C LEU A 4 -8.87 -17.71 -31.72
N SER A 5 -9.08 -16.83 -32.70
CA SER A 5 -8.34 -15.59 -32.75
C SER A 5 -8.76 -14.77 -31.54
N HIS A 6 -8.08 -14.98 -30.41
CA HIS A 6 -7.96 -13.92 -29.42
C HIS A 6 -7.36 -12.74 -30.15
N SER A 7 -8.22 -11.83 -30.64
CA SER A 7 -7.79 -10.47 -30.91
C SER A 7 -7.17 -9.99 -29.61
N ARG A 8 -5.83 -10.01 -29.54
CA ARG A 8 -5.08 -9.20 -28.58
C ARG A 8 -5.49 -7.77 -28.91
N GLU A 9 -6.58 -7.32 -28.28
CA GLU A 9 -6.85 -5.91 -28.13
C GLU A 9 -5.54 -5.35 -27.59
N LYS A 10 -4.87 -4.52 -28.40
CA LYS A 10 -3.60 -3.92 -27.99
C LYS A 10 -3.85 -3.31 -26.61
N ASP A 11 -3.08 -3.74 -25.61
CA ASP A 11 -3.06 -3.12 -24.29
C ASP A 11 -2.72 -1.65 -24.49
N LYS A 12 -3.76 -0.81 -24.52
CA LYS A 12 -3.63 0.63 -24.72
C LYS A 12 -3.57 1.26 -23.35
N ILE A 13 -2.48 1.97 -23.09
CA ILE A 13 -2.38 2.82 -21.91
C ILE A 13 -3.56 3.79 -21.88
N ASN A 14 -4.12 4.05 -20.71
CA ASN A 14 -5.04 5.17 -20.55
C ASN A 14 -4.20 6.46 -20.53
N PRO A 15 -4.19 7.26 -21.61
CA PRO A 15 -3.27 8.39 -21.72
C PRO A 15 -3.54 9.44 -20.66
N VAL A 16 -4.82 9.63 -20.27
CA VAL A 16 -5.20 10.62 -19.25
C VAL A 16 -4.59 10.25 -17.92
N VAL A 17 -4.76 8.99 -17.48
CA VAL A 17 -4.20 8.52 -16.21
C VAL A 17 -2.69 8.54 -16.25
N PHE A 18 -2.08 8.03 -17.33
CA PHE A 18 -0.62 7.95 -17.46
C PHE A 18 0.04 9.34 -17.41
N TYR A 19 -0.33 10.25 -18.31
CA TYR A 19 0.33 11.56 -18.40
C TYR A 19 0.02 12.45 -17.19
N THR A 20 -1.20 12.39 -16.64
CA THR A 20 -1.55 13.18 -15.46
C THR A 20 -0.78 12.69 -14.24
N SER A 21 -0.76 11.38 -13.97
CA SER A 21 -0.01 10.83 -12.85
C SER A 21 1.49 11.06 -13.00
N ALA A 22 2.06 10.81 -14.19
CA ALA A 22 3.48 11.06 -14.45
C ALA A 22 3.84 12.54 -14.27
N GLY A 23 3.02 13.45 -14.78
CA GLY A 23 3.20 14.89 -14.61
C GLY A 23 3.17 15.31 -13.13
N LEU A 24 2.21 14.80 -12.35
CA LEU A 24 2.10 15.11 -10.92
C LEU A 24 3.28 14.54 -10.12
N ILE A 25 3.69 13.30 -10.40
CA ILE A 25 4.84 12.66 -9.74
C ILE A 25 6.14 13.42 -10.07
N LEU A 26 6.37 13.76 -11.33
CA LEU A 26 7.55 14.52 -11.76
C LEU A 26 7.55 15.92 -11.15
N LEU A 27 6.41 16.61 -11.17
CA LEU A 27 6.28 17.94 -10.57
C LEU A 27 6.59 17.91 -9.07
N PHE A 28 6.01 16.96 -8.34
CA PHE A 28 6.29 16.79 -6.92
C PHE A 28 7.76 16.49 -6.67
N SER A 29 8.32 15.49 -7.37
CA SER A 29 9.71 15.07 -7.23
C SER A 29 10.68 16.22 -7.52
N LEU A 30 10.53 16.90 -8.66
CA LEU A 30 11.38 18.04 -9.03
C LEU A 30 11.27 19.18 -8.02
N THR A 31 10.07 19.48 -7.52
CA THR A 31 9.89 20.51 -6.50
C THR A 31 10.62 20.14 -5.21
N THR A 32 10.52 18.87 -4.76
CA THR A 32 11.21 18.41 -3.54
C THR A 32 12.72 18.40 -3.66
N ILE A 33 13.25 18.15 -4.87
CA ILE A 33 14.69 18.16 -5.14
C ILE A 33 15.23 19.60 -5.21
N LEU A 34 14.52 20.50 -5.90
CA LEU A 34 14.97 21.87 -6.12
C LEU A 34 14.77 22.77 -4.89
N PHE A 35 13.72 22.51 -4.09
CA PHE A 35 13.33 23.36 -2.96
C PHE A 35 13.21 22.55 -1.65
N ARG A 36 14.29 21.86 -1.27
CA ARG A 36 14.31 20.91 -0.15
C ARG A 36 13.73 21.45 1.17
N ASP A 37 14.21 22.60 1.64
CA ASP A 37 13.79 23.15 2.95
C ASP A 37 12.33 23.59 2.95
N PHE A 38 11.89 24.22 1.85
CA PHE A 38 10.50 24.59 1.63
C PHE A 38 9.61 23.34 1.62
N SER A 39 9.98 22.32 0.84
CA SER A 39 9.23 21.07 0.75
C SER A 39 9.16 20.35 2.09
N ALA A 40 10.26 20.28 2.85
CA ALA A 40 10.27 19.65 4.18
C ALA A 40 9.30 20.35 5.15
N LEU A 41 9.31 21.69 5.17
CA LEU A 41 8.41 22.47 6.00
C LEU A 41 6.93 22.25 5.61
N TRP A 42 6.62 22.27 4.32
CA TRP A 42 5.25 22.11 3.84
C TRP A 42 4.72 20.69 4.03
N ILE A 43 5.54 19.68 3.77
CA ILE A 43 5.19 18.28 4.03
C ILE A 43 4.92 18.08 5.53
N GLY A 44 5.81 18.58 6.41
CA GLY A 44 5.62 18.48 7.87
C GLY A 44 4.34 19.17 8.35
N ARG A 45 4.07 20.41 7.92
CA ARG A 45 2.83 21.12 8.27
C ARG A 45 1.58 20.42 7.76
N THR A 46 1.64 19.87 6.55
CA THR A 46 0.51 19.15 5.95
C THR A 46 0.25 17.86 6.72
N LEU A 47 1.29 17.09 7.04
CA LEU A 47 1.19 15.89 7.85
C LEU A 47 0.56 16.20 9.22
N ASP A 48 1.05 17.22 9.92
CA ASP A 48 0.50 17.63 11.23
C ASP A 48 -0.97 18.01 11.14
N TRP A 49 -1.35 18.76 10.09
CA TRP A 49 -2.73 19.16 9.86
C TRP A 49 -3.63 17.97 9.55
N VAL A 50 -3.20 17.05 8.67
CA VAL A 50 -3.94 15.83 8.33
C VAL A 50 -4.10 14.96 9.58
N SER A 51 -3.04 14.72 10.34
CA SER A 51 -3.08 13.89 11.55
C SER A 51 -4.03 14.45 12.61
N LYS A 52 -4.02 15.78 12.83
CA LYS A 52 -4.92 16.43 13.80
C LYS A 52 -6.38 16.45 13.34
N THR A 53 -6.62 16.69 12.05
CA THR A 53 -7.97 16.90 11.52
C THR A 53 -8.67 15.59 11.17
N PHE A 54 -7.94 14.64 10.59
CA PHE A 54 -8.46 13.38 10.06
C PHE A 54 -8.04 12.14 10.87
N GLY A 55 -7.29 12.28 11.97
CA GLY A 55 -6.89 11.14 12.80
C GLY A 55 -8.05 10.25 13.25
N TRP A 56 -9.16 10.86 13.67
CA TRP A 56 -10.39 10.12 14.03
C TRP A 56 -10.99 9.36 12.84
N TYR A 57 -10.94 9.96 11.65
CA TYR A 57 -11.44 9.35 10.43
C TYR A 57 -10.61 8.13 10.04
N TYR A 58 -9.28 8.21 10.15
CA TYR A 58 -8.39 7.06 9.90
C TYR A 58 -8.67 5.90 10.86
N LEU A 59 -8.82 6.19 12.16
CA LEU A 59 -9.16 5.16 13.15
C LEU A 59 -10.53 4.53 12.86
N LEU A 60 -11.55 5.35 12.60
CA LEU A 60 -12.88 4.86 12.28
C LEU A 60 -12.87 4.00 11.00
N ALA A 61 -12.22 4.47 9.93
CA ALA A 61 -12.12 3.75 8.67
C ALA A 61 -11.42 2.40 8.85
N ALA A 62 -10.28 2.38 9.56
CA ALA A 62 -9.55 1.16 9.86
C ALA A 62 -10.42 0.14 10.63
N THR A 63 -11.12 0.58 11.68
CA THR A 63 -12.05 -0.28 12.41
C THR A 63 -13.19 -0.79 11.52
N LEU A 64 -13.79 0.07 10.71
CA LEU A 64 -14.87 -0.31 9.81
C LEU A 64 -14.42 -1.34 8.76
N TYR A 65 -13.19 -1.23 8.24
CA TYR A 65 -12.65 -2.20 7.28
C TYR A 65 -12.46 -3.58 7.91
N ILE A 66 -11.92 -3.65 9.13
CA ILE A 66 -11.79 -4.91 9.89
C ILE A 66 -13.17 -5.53 10.08
N VAL A 67 -14.12 -4.77 10.62
CA VAL A 67 -15.48 -5.23 10.89
C VAL A 67 -16.14 -5.71 9.59
N PHE A 68 -16.04 -4.94 8.51
CA PHE A 68 -16.62 -5.28 7.22
C PHE A 68 -16.06 -6.59 6.65
N VAL A 69 -14.73 -6.76 6.64
CA VAL A 69 -14.09 -7.98 6.12
C VAL A 69 -14.50 -9.20 6.93
N VAL A 70 -14.52 -9.09 8.26
CA VAL A 70 -14.97 -10.18 9.16
C VAL A 70 -16.45 -10.51 8.93
N CYS A 71 -17.30 -9.48 8.84
CA CYS A 71 -18.73 -9.67 8.55
C CYS A 71 -18.94 -10.38 7.21
N ILE A 72 -18.24 -9.98 6.15
CA ILE A 72 -18.33 -10.64 4.83
C ILE A 72 -17.88 -12.10 4.94
N ALA A 73 -16.75 -12.36 5.58
CA ALA A 73 -16.20 -13.71 5.76
C ALA A 73 -17.16 -14.64 6.52
N CYS A 74 -17.83 -14.14 7.56
CA CYS A 74 -18.80 -14.92 8.36
C CYS A 74 -20.21 -14.97 7.74
N SER A 75 -20.51 -14.15 6.73
CA SER A 75 -21.81 -14.11 6.08
C SER A 75 -21.92 -15.10 4.92
N ARG A 76 -23.14 -15.21 4.36
CA ARG A 76 -23.41 -15.93 3.11
C ARG A 76 -22.53 -15.49 1.93
N PHE A 77 -22.02 -14.25 1.96
CA PHE A 77 -21.18 -13.70 0.90
C PHE A 77 -19.76 -14.27 0.92
N GLY A 78 -19.27 -14.78 2.05
CA GLY A 78 -17.96 -15.43 2.15
C GLY A 78 -17.87 -16.74 1.35
N SER A 79 -19.02 -17.36 1.03
CA SER A 79 -19.06 -18.57 0.19
C SER A 79 -19.06 -18.26 -1.32
N VAL A 80 -19.09 -16.98 -1.71
CA VAL A 80 -19.12 -16.59 -3.13
C VAL A 80 -17.73 -16.75 -3.75
N LYS A 81 -17.65 -17.52 -4.84
CA LYS A 81 -16.40 -17.69 -5.58
C LYS A 81 -16.03 -16.41 -6.33
N LEU A 82 -14.76 -16.01 -6.23
CA LEU A 82 -14.15 -14.92 -7.01
C LEU A 82 -13.85 -15.37 -8.44
N GLY A 83 -14.91 -15.61 -9.20
CA GLY A 83 -14.85 -16.13 -10.57
C GLY A 83 -16.18 -16.74 -11.01
N PRO A 84 -16.24 -17.39 -12.18
CA PRO A 84 -17.41 -18.15 -12.62
C PRO A 84 -17.82 -19.22 -11.59
N GLU A 85 -19.09 -19.61 -11.52
CA GLU A 85 -19.58 -20.55 -10.49
C GLU A 85 -18.87 -21.91 -10.51
N GLN A 86 -18.45 -22.32 -11.69
CA GLN A 86 -17.73 -23.58 -11.92
C GLN A 86 -16.21 -23.44 -11.83
N SER A 87 -15.69 -22.26 -11.46
CA SER A 87 -14.25 -22.08 -11.29
C SER A 87 -13.71 -22.91 -10.12
N LYS A 88 -12.46 -23.34 -10.28
CA LYS A 88 -11.63 -24.01 -9.27
C LYS A 88 -10.40 -23.14 -9.01
N PRO A 89 -9.81 -23.19 -7.79
CA PRO A 89 -8.57 -22.48 -7.52
C PRO A 89 -7.46 -22.94 -8.48
N GLU A 90 -6.72 -21.97 -9.03
CA GLU A 90 -5.57 -22.25 -9.92
C GLU A 90 -4.37 -22.79 -9.14
N PHE A 91 -4.21 -22.34 -7.88
CA PHE A 91 -3.12 -22.73 -7.01
C PHE A 91 -3.62 -23.58 -5.84
N SER A 92 -2.77 -24.50 -5.37
CA SER A 92 -3.00 -25.22 -4.12
C SER A 92 -3.07 -24.23 -2.94
N LEU A 93 -3.76 -24.61 -1.87
CA LEU A 93 -3.88 -23.76 -0.67
C LEU A 93 -2.50 -23.40 -0.08
N LEU A 94 -1.56 -24.36 -0.07
CA LEU A 94 -0.21 -24.14 0.43
C LEU A 94 0.57 -23.14 -0.44
N SER A 95 0.50 -23.32 -1.76
CA SER A 95 1.13 -22.39 -2.72
C SER A 95 0.53 -20.99 -2.62
N TRP A 96 -0.79 -20.89 -2.49
CA TRP A 96 -1.49 -19.62 -2.31
C TRP A 96 -1.09 -18.92 -1.00
N ALA A 97 -1.06 -19.64 0.12
CA ALA A 97 -0.62 -19.09 1.39
C ALA A 97 0.84 -18.62 1.32
N ALA A 98 1.73 -19.40 0.70
CA ALA A 98 3.13 -19.02 0.51
C ALA A 98 3.26 -17.73 -0.33
N MET A 99 2.50 -17.59 -1.42
CA MET A 99 2.48 -16.37 -2.23
C MET A 99 1.98 -15.16 -1.44
N LEU A 100 0.96 -15.33 -0.58
CA LEU A 100 0.43 -14.26 0.28
C LEU A 100 1.51 -13.73 1.24
N PHE A 101 2.25 -14.63 1.91
CA PHE A 101 3.33 -14.23 2.81
C PHE A 101 4.53 -13.65 2.05
N ALA A 102 4.91 -14.25 0.91
CA ALA A 102 6.00 -13.73 0.09
C ALA A 102 5.72 -12.32 -0.44
N ALA A 103 4.46 -12.03 -0.80
CA ALA A 103 4.05 -10.69 -1.22
C ALA A 103 3.94 -9.70 -0.04
N GLY A 104 3.60 -10.18 1.17
CA GLY A 104 3.40 -9.34 2.35
C GLY A 104 4.67 -8.99 3.13
N ILE A 105 5.75 -9.77 3.01
CA ILE A 105 7.03 -9.49 3.70
C ILE A 105 7.83 -8.46 2.89
N GLY A 106 7.70 -7.18 3.26
CA GLY A 106 8.44 -6.07 2.67
C GLY A 106 9.61 -5.57 3.52
N ILE A 107 10.40 -4.67 2.93
CA ILE A 107 11.48 -3.92 3.62
C ILE A 107 10.93 -3.20 4.86
N ASP A 108 9.70 -2.68 4.77
CA ASP A 108 9.07 -1.96 5.89
C ASP A 108 8.91 -2.86 7.13
N LEU A 109 8.56 -4.13 6.96
CA LEU A 109 8.45 -5.06 8.08
C LEU A 109 9.83 -5.32 8.71
N MET A 110 10.89 -5.43 7.89
CA MET A 110 12.26 -5.61 8.39
C MET A 110 12.74 -4.40 9.19
N PHE A 111 12.36 -3.19 8.78
CA PHE A 111 12.74 -1.96 9.47
C PHE A 111 11.90 -1.73 10.74
N PHE A 112 10.58 -1.73 10.61
CA PHE A 112 9.66 -1.36 11.68
C PHE A 112 9.40 -2.47 12.70
N SER A 113 9.72 -3.74 12.39
CA SER A 113 9.66 -4.82 13.41
C SER A 113 10.57 -4.57 14.60
N VAL A 114 11.63 -3.77 14.43
CA VAL A 114 12.53 -3.34 15.51
C VAL A 114 12.29 -1.88 15.85
N ALA A 115 12.27 -1.00 14.85
CA ALA A 115 12.23 0.43 15.07
C ALA A 115 10.96 0.88 15.81
N GLU A 116 9.79 0.34 15.45
CA GLU A 116 8.52 0.74 16.07
C GLU A 116 8.41 0.32 17.54
N PRO A 117 8.57 -0.96 17.93
CA PRO A 117 8.41 -1.34 19.33
C PRO A 117 9.49 -0.71 20.23
N VAL A 118 10.71 -0.49 19.72
CA VAL A 118 11.74 0.25 20.47
C VAL A 118 11.34 1.71 20.66
N THR A 119 10.81 2.35 19.62
CA THR A 119 10.36 3.74 19.71
C THR A 119 9.20 3.88 20.70
N GLN A 120 8.20 2.99 20.61
CA GLN A 120 7.04 2.97 21.51
C GLN A 120 7.42 2.61 22.95
N TYR A 121 8.46 1.80 23.16
CA TYR A 121 8.98 1.53 24.49
C TYR A 121 9.66 2.77 25.10
N MET A 122 10.45 3.50 24.30
CA MET A 122 11.18 4.68 24.74
C MET A 122 10.26 5.89 24.94
N GLN A 123 9.31 6.07 24.02
CA GLN A 123 8.38 7.20 23.96
C GLN A 123 6.98 6.66 23.64
N PRO A 124 6.31 6.01 24.61
CA PRO A 124 4.98 5.47 24.39
C PRO A 124 3.98 6.61 24.13
N PRO A 125 2.92 6.36 23.32
CA PRO A 125 1.86 7.34 23.10
C PRO A 125 1.19 7.82 24.39
N GLU A 126 1.13 6.95 25.40
CA GLU A 126 0.59 7.24 26.73
C GLU A 126 1.48 6.65 27.82
N GLY A 127 1.61 7.37 28.94
CA GLY A 127 2.36 6.91 30.11
C GLY A 127 3.87 7.14 30.04
N ALA A 128 4.59 6.53 30.98
CA ALA A 128 6.04 6.65 31.08
C ALA A 128 6.76 5.59 30.26
N GLY A 129 7.70 6.04 29.42
CA GLY A 129 8.59 5.15 28.68
C GLY A 129 9.54 4.38 29.57
N GLN A 130 10.18 3.37 29.00
CA GLN A 130 11.17 2.52 29.64
C GLN A 130 10.66 1.74 30.86
N THR A 131 9.36 1.41 30.87
CA THR A 131 8.72 0.57 31.90
C THR A 131 8.30 -0.78 31.35
N ILE A 132 8.06 -1.75 32.24
CA ILE A 132 7.51 -3.06 31.85
C ILE A 132 6.16 -2.90 31.14
N GLU A 133 5.34 -1.93 31.57
CA GLU A 133 4.05 -1.66 30.93
C GLU A 133 4.23 -1.05 29.54
N ALA A 134 5.16 -0.11 29.36
CA ALA A 134 5.51 0.43 28.04
C ALA A 134 6.00 -0.66 27.08
N ALA A 135 6.79 -1.62 27.56
CA ALA A 135 7.26 -2.75 26.76
C ALA A 135 6.10 -3.64 26.30
N ARG A 136 5.14 -3.91 27.19
CA ARG A 136 3.92 -4.67 26.85
C ARG A 136 3.07 -3.91 25.83
N GLN A 137 2.83 -2.62 26.05
CA GLN A 137 2.03 -1.80 25.14
C GLN A 137 2.67 -1.62 23.77
N ALA A 138 4.00 -1.45 23.69
CA ALA A 138 4.72 -1.36 22.42
C ALA A 138 4.45 -2.58 21.51
N MET A 139 4.44 -3.78 22.07
CA MET A 139 4.09 -4.98 21.30
C MET A 139 2.64 -4.98 20.84
N VAL A 140 1.70 -4.51 21.67
CA VAL A 140 0.28 -4.41 21.31
C VAL A 140 0.08 -3.42 20.15
N TRP A 141 0.69 -2.23 20.23
CA TRP A 141 0.60 -1.23 19.17
C TRP A 141 1.24 -1.69 17.87
N THR A 142 2.42 -2.29 17.92
CA THR A 142 3.09 -2.86 16.74
C THR A 142 2.21 -3.94 16.08
N LEU A 143 1.63 -4.86 16.86
CA LEU A 143 0.69 -5.86 16.35
C LEU A 143 -0.61 -5.26 15.84
N PHE A 144 -1.07 -4.15 16.40
CA PHE A 144 -2.24 -3.43 15.91
C PHE A 144 -1.99 -2.84 14.51
N HIS A 145 -0.80 -2.28 14.24
CA HIS A 145 -0.46 -1.73 12.93
C HIS A 145 -0.21 -2.80 11.87
N TYR A 146 0.59 -3.84 12.18
CA TYR A 146 1.00 -4.87 11.21
C TYR A 146 0.15 -6.15 11.23
N GLY A 147 -0.77 -6.28 12.18
CA GLY A 147 -1.69 -7.39 12.29
C GLY A 147 -2.99 -7.17 11.53
N LEU A 148 -4.12 -7.46 12.16
CA LEU A 148 -5.43 -7.52 11.51
C LEU A 148 -5.81 -6.23 10.76
N THR A 149 -5.39 -5.07 11.26
CA THR A 149 -5.69 -3.78 10.64
C THR A 149 -5.14 -3.68 9.22
N GLY A 150 -3.82 -3.87 9.03
CA GLY A 150 -3.21 -3.82 7.70
C GLY A 150 -3.73 -4.92 6.77
N TRP A 151 -3.82 -6.16 7.26
CA TRP A 151 -4.31 -7.28 6.46
C TRP A 151 -5.78 -7.12 6.04
N SER A 152 -6.62 -6.49 6.85
CA SER A 152 -8.02 -6.21 6.49
C SER A 152 -8.13 -5.26 5.29
N MET A 153 -7.25 -4.26 5.19
CA MET A 153 -7.23 -3.32 4.06
C MET A 153 -6.83 -4.03 2.76
N TYR A 154 -5.83 -4.92 2.83
CA TYR A 154 -5.46 -5.76 1.69
C TYR A 154 -6.55 -6.73 1.29
N ALA A 155 -7.21 -7.38 2.27
CA ALA A 155 -8.32 -8.28 2.01
C ALA A 155 -9.50 -7.53 1.36
N LEU A 156 -9.84 -6.33 1.84
CA LEU A 156 -10.88 -5.49 1.27
C LEU A 156 -10.60 -5.18 -0.21
N MET A 157 -9.39 -4.69 -0.52
CA MET A 157 -9.00 -4.35 -1.88
C MET A 157 -8.90 -5.58 -2.78
N GLY A 158 -8.34 -6.68 -2.28
CA GLY A 158 -8.22 -7.94 -2.98
C GLY A 158 -9.58 -8.55 -3.32
N MET A 159 -10.53 -8.51 -2.38
CA MET A 159 -11.91 -8.95 -2.62
C MET A 159 -12.60 -8.06 -3.65
N ALA A 160 -12.47 -6.74 -3.55
CA ALA A 160 -13.10 -5.82 -4.50
C ALA A 160 -12.58 -6.05 -5.93
N LEU A 161 -11.26 -6.04 -6.12
CA LEU A 161 -10.66 -6.26 -7.44
C LEU A 161 -10.93 -7.67 -7.94
N GLY A 162 -10.77 -8.69 -7.09
CA GLY A 162 -11.01 -10.08 -7.47
C GLY A 162 -12.47 -10.32 -7.87
N TYR A 163 -13.42 -9.74 -7.15
CA TYR A 163 -14.84 -9.87 -7.46
C TYR A 163 -15.19 -9.19 -8.79
N PHE A 164 -14.85 -7.92 -8.97
CA PHE A 164 -15.25 -7.21 -10.19
C PHE A 164 -14.47 -7.67 -11.44
N SER A 165 -13.20 -8.03 -11.29
CA SER A 165 -12.42 -8.49 -12.44
C SER A 165 -12.73 -9.92 -12.84
N TYR A 166 -12.84 -10.86 -11.89
CA TYR A 166 -13.06 -12.27 -12.24
C TYR A 166 -14.53 -12.69 -12.29
N ARG A 167 -15.44 -12.04 -11.55
CA ARG A 167 -16.89 -12.35 -11.61
C ARG A 167 -17.64 -11.51 -12.64
N TYR A 168 -17.32 -10.21 -12.74
CA TYR A 168 -17.99 -9.28 -13.65
C TYR A 168 -17.22 -9.03 -14.96
N ASN A 169 -16.05 -9.66 -15.12
CA ASN A 169 -15.20 -9.53 -16.31
C ASN A 169 -14.85 -8.07 -16.63
N LEU A 170 -14.63 -7.26 -15.57
CA LEU A 170 -14.18 -5.87 -15.69
C LEU A 170 -12.65 -5.78 -15.67
N PRO A 171 -12.05 -4.71 -16.23
CA PRO A 171 -10.61 -4.50 -16.17
C PRO A 171 -10.06 -4.56 -14.73
N LEU A 172 -8.85 -5.07 -14.55
CA LEU A 172 -8.16 -5.13 -13.24
C LEU A 172 -7.64 -3.73 -12.85
N THR A 173 -8.56 -2.83 -12.55
CA THR A 173 -8.30 -1.42 -12.21
C THR A 173 -9.17 -1.00 -11.02
N ILE A 174 -8.68 -0.08 -10.18
CA ILE A 174 -9.41 0.34 -8.96
C ILE A 174 -10.77 0.93 -9.30
N ARG A 175 -10.88 1.70 -10.40
CA ARG A 175 -12.17 2.21 -10.89
C ARG A 175 -13.23 1.11 -11.12
N SER A 176 -12.86 -0.15 -11.37
CA SER A 176 -13.81 -1.24 -11.58
C SER A 176 -14.58 -1.57 -10.30
N ALA A 177 -13.97 -1.37 -9.13
CA ALA A 177 -14.65 -1.54 -7.84
C ALA A 177 -15.80 -0.54 -7.64
N LEU A 178 -15.78 0.57 -8.38
CA LEU A 178 -16.79 1.62 -8.32
C LEU A 178 -17.92 1.45 -9.34
N TYR A 179 -17.87 0.39 -10.15
CA TYR A 179 -18.90 0.09 -11.14
C TYR A 179 -20.32 -0.02 -10.56
N PRO A 180 -20.57 -0.63 -9.37
CA PRO A 180 -21.93 -0.68 -8.81
C PRO A 180 -22.54 0.68 -8.48
N ILE A 181 -21.69 1.67 -8.18
CA ILE A 181 -22.13 3.00 -7.75
C ILE A 181 -22.29 3.92 -8.96
N PHE A 182 -21.34 3.90 -9.89
CA PHE A 182 -21.28 4.84 -11.00
C PHE A 182 -21.57 4.22 -12.38
N GLY A 183 -21.75 2.90 -12.45
CA GLY A 183 -22.01 2.17 -13.70
C GLY A 183 -20.94 2.46 -14.76
N LYS A 184 -21.38 2.73 -15.99
CA LYS A 184 -20.47 3.04 -17.12
C LYS A 184 -19.69 4.35 -16.96
N ARG A 185 -20.03 5.21 -15.99
CA ARG A 185 -19.32 6.49 -15.75
C ARG A 185 -17.90 6.30 -15.21
N ILE A 186 -17.54 5.09 -14.79
CA ILE A 186 -16.15 4.74 -14.42
C ILE A 186 -15.16 4.88 -15.58
N ASN A 187 -15.64 4.88 -16.83
CA ASN A 187 -14.80 5.13 -18.01
C ASN A 187 -14.58 6.62 -18.29
N GLY A 188 -15.15 7.49 -17.45
CA GLY A 188 -15.04 8.95 -17.56
C GLY A 188 -14.15 9.55 -16.47
N PRO A 189 -14.29 10.87 -16.23
CA PRO A 189 -13.43 11.61 -15.31
C PRO A 189 -13.37 11.03 -13.89
N ILE A 190 -14.50 10.56 -13.35
CA ILE A 190 -14.57 10.02 -11.98
C ILE A 190 -13.65 8.80 -11.81
N GLY A 191 -13.70 7.86 -12.75
CA GLY A 191 -12.82 6.68 -12.69
C GLY A 191 -11.36 7.02 -12.96
N HIS A 192 -11.10 7.96 -13.86
CA HIS A 192 -9.73 8.45 -14.10
C HIS A 192 -9.14 9.09 -12.85
N SER A 193 -9.89 9.91 -12.11
CA SER A 193 -9.43 10.52 -10.86
C SER A 193 -9.05 9.48 -9.80
N VAL A 194 -9.83 8.40 -9.69
CA VAL A 194 -9.56 7.30 -8.75
C VAL A 194 -8.32 6.51 -9.15
N ASP A 195 -8.19 6.18 -10.43
CA ASP A 195 -6.99 5.50 -10.93
C ASP A 195 -5.73 6.39 -10.82
N ILE A 196 -5.86 7.71 -11.02
CA ILE A 196 -4.75 8.66 -10.78
C ILE A 196 -4.33 8.65 -9.32
N ALA A 197 -5.29 8.77 -8.39
CA ALA A 197 -5.02 8.72 -6.96
C ALA A 197 -4.38 7.39 -6.54
N ALA A 198 -4.84 6.28 -7.13
CA ALA A 198 -4.27 4.95 -6.93
C ALA A 198 -2.81 4.89 -7.38
N VAL A 199 -2.50 5.33 -8.61
CA VAL A 199 -1.14 5.33 -9.15
C VAL A 199 -0.22 6.20 -8.29
N ILE A 200 -0.67 7.40 -7.91
CA ILE A 200 0.07 8.31 -7.05
C ILE A 200 0.36 7.65 -5.70
N GLY A 201 -0.65 7.09 -5.04
CA GLY A 201 -0.50 6.42 -3.75
C GLY A 201 0.46 5.22 -3.83
N THR A 202 0.35 4.40 -4.86
CA THR A 202 1.24 3.26 -5.07
C THR A 202 2.69 3.70 -5.30
N ILE A 203 2.92 4.70 -6.15
CA ILE A 203 4.29 5.16 -6.44
C ILE A 203 4.93 5.80 -5.21
N PHE A 204 4.21 6.63 -4.45
CA PHE A 204 4.75 7.22 -3.22
C PHE A 204 4.97 6.18 -2.12
N GLY A 205 4.09 5.17 -2.02
CA GLY A 205 4.31 4.02 -1.13
C GLY A 205 5.60 3.28 -1.47
N ILE A 206 5.77 2.87 -2.73
CA ILE A 206 6.97 2.18 -3.20
C ILE A 206 8.22 3.05 -2.98
N ALA A 207 8.15 4.35 -3.26
CA ALA A 207 9.27 5.27 -3.06
C ALA A 207 9.67 5.38 -1.57
N THR A 208 8.71 5.38 -0.66
CA THR A 208 8.95 5.41 0.79
C THR A 208 9.66 4.14 1.26
N THR A 209 9.10 2.97 0.92
CA THR A 209 9.69 1.67 1.25
C THR A 209 11.10 1.52 0.67
N LEU A 210 11.31 1.97 -0.57
CA LEU A 210 12.63 1.98 -1.21
C LEU A 210 13.61 2.91 -0.48
N GLY A 211 13.17 4.11 -0.10
CA GLY A 211 13.98 5.07 0.65
C GLY A 211 14.45 4.50 1.99
N ILE A 212 13.55 3.86 2.73
CA ILE A 212 13.87 3.17 3.99
C ILE A 212 14.93 2.09 3.75
N GLY A 213 14.72 1.24 2.74
CA GLY A 213 15.66 0.17 2.41
C GLY A 213 17.06 0.67 2.05
N VAL A 214 17.15 1.75 1.28
CA VAL A 214 18.45 2.35 0.90
C VAL A 214 19.18 2.92 2.11
N VAL A 215 18.47 3.59 3.01
CA VAL A 215 19.05 4.10 4.26
C VAL A 215 19.53 2.94 5.14
N GLN A 216 18.73 1.90 5.28
CA GLN A 216 19.08 0.72 6.09
C GLN A 216 20.29 -0.03 5.50
N LEU A 217 20.35 -0.22 4.18
CA LEU A 217 21.48 -0.87 3.51
C LEU A 217 22.76 -0.03 3.62
N ASN A 218 22.67 1.28 3.41
CA ASN A 218 23.83 2.15 3.51
C ASN A 218 24.39 2.20 4.95
N TYR A 219 23.51 2.21 5.96
CA TYR A 219 23.91 2.06 7.34
C TYR A 219 24.59 0.71 7.61
N GLY A 220 24.04 -0.39 7.07
CA GLY A 220 24.65 -1.71 7.15
C GLY A 220 26.06 -1.76 6.53
N LEU A 221 26.26 -1.10 5.38
CA LEU A 221 27.57 -0.98 4.75
C LEU A 221 28.54 -0.15 5.59
N SER A 222 28.07 0.91 6.25
CA SER A 222 28.89 1.69 7.18
C SER A 222 29.34 0.85 8.36
N VAL A 223 28.47 0.04 8.95
CA VAL A 223 28.82 -0.82 10.09
C VAL A 223 29.75 -1.97 9.70
N LEU A 224 29.56 -2.57 8.52
CA LEU A 224 30.30 -3.78 8.11
C LEU A 224 31.60 -3.49 7.36
N PHE A 225 31.65 -2.40 6.58
CA PHE A 225 32.74 -2.10 5.65
C PHE A 225 33.30 -0.70 5.80
N ASP A 226 32.88 0.05 6.83
CA ASP A 226 33.32 1.43 7.12
C ASP A 226 33.09 2.41 5.95
N ILE A 227 32.11 2.11 5.09
CA ILE A 227 31.70 2.98 3.98
C ILE A 227 30.90 4.16 4.56
N PRO A 228 31.29 5.43 4.34
CA PRO A 228 30.57 6.57 4.91
C PRO A 228 29.11 6.64 4.47
N ASP A 229 28.21 6.95 5.40
CA ASP A 229 26.85 7.37 5.06
C ASP A 229 26.91 8.69 4.27
N SER A 230 26.62 8.59 2.97
CA SER A 230 26.63 9.73 2.07
C SER A 230 25.50 9.63 1.06
N MET A 231 25.07 10.80 0.56
CA MET A 231 24.08 10.87 -0.52
C MET A 231 24.56 10.15 -1.79
N ALA A 232 25.87 10.17 -2.06
CA ALA A 232 26.46 9.46 -3.21
C ALA A 232 26.31 7.94 -3.08
N ALA A 233 26.57 7.38 -1.88
CA ALA A 233 26.41 5.96 -1.63
C ALA A 233 24.93 5.54 -1.74
N LYS A 234 24.00 6.34 -1.20
CA LYS A 234 22.55 6.11 -1.33
C LYS A 234 22.08 6.18 -2.79
N ALA A 235 22.57 7.15 -3.57
CA ALA A 235 22.27 7.26 -5.00
C ALA A 235 22.82 6.08 -5.81
N ALA A 236 24.05 5.62 -5.51
CA ALA A 236 24.65 4.45 -6.15
C ALA A 236 23.84 3.17 -5.86
N LEU A 237 23.40 2.98 -4.61
CA LEU A 237 22.55 1.84 -4.23
C LEU A 237 21.20 1.84 -4.99
N ILE A 238 20.62 3.00 -5.24
CA ILE A 238 19.38 3.11 -6.03
C ILE A 238 19.66 2.79 -7.50
N ALA A 239 20.77 3.28 -8.07
CA ALA A 239 21.11 3.08 -9.47
C ALA A 239 21.55 1.64 -9.81
N CYS A 240 22.10 0.92 -8.84
CA CYS A 240 22.54 -0.47 -9.01
C CYS A 240 21.43 -1.52 -8.76
N ARG A 241 20.21 -1.10 -8.45
CA ARG A 241 19.05 -1.96 -8.24
C ARG A 241 18.29 -2.20 -9.56
#